data_AF-A0A1D1ZQC0-F1
#
_entry.id   AF-A0A1D1ZQC0-F1
#
_cell.length_a   1.000
_cell.length_b   1.000
_cell.length_c   1.000
_cell.angle_alpha   90.00
_cell.angle_beta   90.00
_cell.angle_gamma   90.00
#
_symmetry.space_group_name_H-M   'P 1'
#
loop_
_entity.id
_entity.type
_entity.pdbx_description
1 polymer ?
#
loop_
_entity_poly.entity_id
_entity_poly.type
_entity_poly.pdbx_seq_one_letter_code
_entity_poly.pdbx_strand_id
1 'polypeptide(L)'
;GLARTSLTAPADGPARASAMDPGDSPAPLAAPMRLSRSSAGVAGAEVTAAVAGALRGLVAGLALPLAVAEQDGGVALRGSRAAVLAWLAGPGAELALGPVDAALASPPASAAALIEADAAAGEACGAAFAAVAAYEAEHFGRGSGEVERGEGRSSPPDAGSGSGAASPPNGTATIKQTPASRTPAPARAALAACILRLGLVLQLRSEVAHDAAQLAERLCRAAALAPSAPPAPPALAALATAAAQAGVALEDAPGWAPLLGLVGVPAADVAAERARLRAALRGDVAAISPLRVLQLYFERLGCSVQAVAADPQLHAMTVMAVEAAAAAAMAPEGPPALAPSLVAAACLAHARGRLGMTPVWPEALQAMTVYAAEDLIPAAQAVEAATAAAATQSLA
;
A
#
# COMPACT_ATOMS: atom_id res chain seq x y z
N GLY A 1 17.25 11.44 -34.25
CA GLY A 1 17.10 11.85 -35.65
C GLY A 1 15.65 12.22 -35.90
N LEU A 2 15.38 13.52 -36.06
CA LEU A 2 14.20 14.08 -36.72
C LEU A 2 14.62 15.47 -37.23
N ALA A 3 14.28 15.73 -38.48
CA ALA A 3 14.83 16.80 -39.30
C ALA A 3 14.35 18.20 -38.88
N ARG A 4 15.29 19.14 -38.82
CA ARG A 4 15.03 20.59 -38.82
C ARG A 4 14.61 21.01 -40.23
N THR A 5 13.36 21.42 -40.39
CA THR A 5 12.94 22.21 -41.56
C THR A 5 12.99 23.68 -41.19
N SER A 6 13.98 24.36 -41.75
CA SER A 6 14.10 25.81 -41.83
C SER A 6 13.00 26.37 -42.74
N LEU A 7 12.25 27.36 -42.26
CA LEU A 7 11.37 28.16 -43.10
C LEU A 7 11.93 29.59 -43.16
N THR A 8 12.45 29.90 -44.34
CA THR A 8 12.93 31.21 -44.82
C THR A 8 11.75 32.18 -44.99
N ALA A 9 11.96 33.42 -44.53
CA ALA A 9 11.06 34.54 -44.74
C ALA A 9 11.14 35.08 -46.19
N PRO A 10 10.04 35.65 -46.73
CA PRO A 10 10.11 36.65 -47.78
C PRO A 10 9.79 38.05 -47.24
N ALA A 11 10.51 39.02 -47.80
CA ALA A 11 10.45 40.44 -47.49
C ALA A 11 9.30 41.18 -48.18
N ASP A 12 8.81 42.20 -47.45
CA ASP A 12 8.23 43.50 -47.83
C ASP A 12 7.14 43.66 -48.91
N GLY A 13 6.07 44.34 -48.49
CA GLY A 13 5.10 45.06 -49.33
C GLY A 13 4.01 45.76 -48.48
N PRO A 14 3.82 47.09 -48.57
CA PRO A 14 3.17 47.86 -47.50
C PRO A 14 1.68 48.18 -47.71
N ALA A 15 1.05 48.52 -46.57
CA ALA A 15 -0.12 49.37 -46.38
C ALA A 15 -1.49 48.92 -46.93
N ARG A 16 -2.43 48.67 -46.01
CA ARG A 16 -3.66 49.49 -45.87
C ARG A 16 -4.39 49.16 -44.57
N ALA A 17 -4.72 50.22 -43.84
CA ALA A 17 -5.58 50.20 -42.68
C ALA A 17 -7.01 49.82 -43.08
N SER A 18 -7.59 48.85 -42.37
CA SER A 18 -9.03 48.69 -42.25
C SER A 18 -9.33 48.24 -40.82
N ALA A 19 -10.11 49.05 -40.14
CA ALA A 19 -10.63 48.78 -38.81
C ALA A 19 -11.59 47.58 -38.86
N MET A 20 -11.40 46.59 -37.98
CA MET A 20 -12.42 45.61 -37.63
C MET A 20 -12.14 44.98 -36.26
N ASP A 21 -13.15 45.15 -35.39
CA ASP A 21 -13.62 44.29 -34.31
C ASP A 21 -12.73 43.94 -33.08
N PRO A 22 -13.05 44.43 -31.86
CA PRO A 22 -12.57 43.86 -30.61
C PRO A 22 -13.45 42.65 -30.24
N GLY A 23 -13.25 41.54 -30.95
CA GLY A 23 -14.11 40.37 -30.87
C GLY A 23 -13.40 39.02 -30.72
N ASP A 24 -12.16 38.99 -30.25
CA ASP A 24 -11.44 37.73 -30.00
C ASP A 24 -11.54 37.33 -28.52
N SER A 25 -12.68 36.72 -28.16
CA SER A 25 -12.73 35.83 -27.00
C SER A 25 -11.99 34.54 -27.36
N PRO A 26 -10.90 34.16 -26.67
CA PRO A 26 -10.21 32.92 -26.95
C PRO A 26 -11.15 31.75 -26.67
N ALA A 27 -11.42 30.95 -27.70
CA ALA A 27 -12.16 29.71 -27.59
C ALA A 27 -11.58 28.85 -26.45
N PRO A 28 -12.39 28.36 -25.49
CA PRO A 28 -11.89 27.53 -24.42
C PRO A 28 -11.37 26.21 -24.99
N LEU A 29 -10.05 26.03 -24.93
CA LEU A 29 -9.41 24.73 -25.14
C LEU A 29 -9.85 23.80 -24.01
N ALA A 30 -10.35 22.62 -24.41
CA ALA A 30 -10.53 21.37 -23.67
C ALA A 30 -10.94 21.48 -22.18
N ALA A 31 -12.02 20.79 -21.82
CA ALA A 31 -12.52 20.70 -20.45
C ALA A 31 -11.35 20.54 -19.44
N PRO A 32 -11.31 21.34 -18.35
CA PRO A 32 -10.22 21.29 -17.38
C PRO A 32 -10.02 19.84 -16.93
N MET A 33 -8.75 19.42 -16.78
CA MET A 33 -8.43 18.13 -16.21
C MET A 33 -8.97 18.10 -14.78
N ARG A 34 -10.13 17.45 -14.60
CA ARG A 34 -10.84 17.36 -13.33
C ARG A 34 -10.46 16.06 -12.64
N LEU A 35 -9.83 16.18 -11.49
CA LEU A 35 -9.79 15.09 -10.52
C LEU A 35 -11.13 15.13 -9.77
N SER A 36 -12.15 14.48 -10.32
CA SER A 36 -13.50 14.48 -9.74
C SER A 36 -13.60 13.40 -8.66
N ARG A 37 -14.06 13.76 -7.46
CA ARG A 37 -14.58 12.80 -6.47
C ARG A 37 -16.08 12.97 -6.30
N SER A 38 -16.76 11.83 -6.12
CA SER A 38 -18.16 11.76 -5.70
C SER A 38 -18.30 12.27 -4.26
N SER A 39 -19.37 13.02 -4.01
CA SER A 39 -19.62 13.87 -2.84
C SER A 39 -19.84 13.10 -1.52
N ALA A 40 -19.10 13.45 -0.47
CA ALA A 40 -19.61 13.55 0.91
C ALA A 40 -18.59 14.24 1.86
N GLY A 41 -19.06 15.20 2.66
CA GLY A 41 -18.52 15.51 3.99
C GLY A 41 -17.51 16.67 4.12
N VAL A 42 -17.56 17.34 5.28
CA VAL A 42 -16.66 18.42 5.75
C VAL A 42 -15.17 18.01 5.71
N ALA A 43 -14.88 16.71 5.84
CA ALA A 43 -13.53 16.14 5.68
C ALA A 43 -12.95 16.32 4.26
N GLY A 44 -13.81 16.44 3.25
CA GLY A 44 -13.38 16.71 1.87
C GLY A 44 -12.74 18.09 1.71
N ALA A 45 -13.15 19.08 2.50
CA ALA A 45 -12.60 20.44 2.43
C ALA A 45 -11.15 20.50 2.96
N GLU A 46 -10.86 19.81 4.08
CA GLU A 46 -9.51 19.77 4.65
C GLU A 46 -8.53 19.01 3.75
N VAL A 47 -8.95 17.88 3.19
CA VAL A 47 -8.13 17.13 2.21
C VAL A 47 -7.89 17.96 0.95
N THR A 48 -8.92 18.65 0.45
CA THR A 48 -8.80 19.54 -0.72
C THR A 48 -7.82 20.69 -0.45
N ALA A 49 -7.88 21.30 0.74
CA ALA A 49 -6.97 22.35 1.14
C ALA A 49 -5.52 21.85 1.27
N ALA A 50 -5.31 20.66 1.86
CA ALA A 50 -3.98 20.05 1.97
C ALA A 50 -3.39 19.72 0.60
N VAL A 51 -4.18 19.12 -0.29
CA VAL A 51 -3.78 18.84 -1.68
C VAL A 51 -3.49 20.13 -2.44
N ALA A 52 -4.31 21.17 -2.28
CA ALA A 52 -4.07 22.48 -2.89
C ALA A 52 -2.78 23.12 -2.38
N GLY A 53 -2.50 23.02 -1.07
CA GLY A 53 -1.25 23.49 -0.47
C GLY A 53 -0.02 22.78 -1.04
N ALA A 54 -0.04 21.45 -1.12
CA ALA A 54 1.04 20.66 -1.70
C ALA A 54 1.26 21.00 -3.19
N LEU A 55 0.19 21.12 -3.96
CA LEU A 55 0.25 21.49 -5.37
C LEU A 55 0.81 22.91 -5.57
N ARG A 56 0.44 23.88 -4.70
CA ARG A 56 1.01 25.23 -4.73
C ARG A 56 2.51 25.20 -4.47
N GLY A 57 2.96 24.41 -3.49
CA GLY A 57 4.38 24.21 -3.20
C GLY A 57 5.14 23.64 -4.39
N LEU A 58 4.59 22.62 -5.05
CA LEU A 58 5.19 22.00 -6.24
C LEU A 58 5.24 22.97 -7.43
N VAL A 59 4.13 23.66 -7.72
CA VAL A 59 4.05 24.67 -8.78
C VAL A 59 5.04 25.80 -8.56
N ALA A 60 5.15 26.30 -7.32
CA ALA A 60 6.11 27.34 -6.97
C ALA A 60 7.56 26.85 -7.07
N GLY A 61 7.86 25.65 -6.54
CA GLY A 61 9.20 25.07 -6.53
C GLY A 61 9.74 24.77 -7.93
N LEU A 62 8.86 24.37 -8.86
CA LEU A 62 9.19 24.12 -10.26
C LEU A 62 9.03 25.36 -11.16
N ALA A 63 8.67 26.50 -10.56
CA ALA A 63 8.34 27.75 -11.27
C ALA A 63 7.34 27.54 -12.44
N LEU A 64 6.39 26.62 -12.24
CA LEU A 64 5.39 26.29 -13.26
C LEU A 64 4.44 27.48 -13.46
N PRO A 65 4.10 27.87 -14.70
CA PRO A 65 3.19 28.98 -15.00
C PRO A 65 1.72 28.56 -14.84
N LEU A 66 1.43 27.86 -13.74
CA LEU A 66 0.12 27.34 -13.39
C LEU A 66 -0.33 27.98 -12.07
N ALA A 67 -1.60 28.29 -11.96
CA ALA A 67 -2.26 28.67 -10.72
C ALA A 67 -3.03 27.46 -10.19
N VAL A 68 -2.96 27.25 -8.88
CA VAL A 68 -3.72 26.20 -8.20
C VAL A 68 -4.98 26.83 -7.63
N ALA A 69 -6.13 26.45 -8.18
CA ALA A 69 -7.44 26.94 -7.75
C ALA A 69 -8.23 25.81 -7.08
N GLU A 70 -8.72 26.08 -5.86
CA GLU A 70 -9.72 25.22 -5.22
C GLU A 70 -11.07 25.44 -5.91
N GLN A 71 -11.80 24.36 -6.17
CA GLN A 71 -13.13 24.36 -6.77
C GLN A 71 -14.04 23.42 -5.98
N ASP A 72 -15.36 23.58 -6.09
CA ASP A 72 -16.32 22.71 -5.42
C ASP A 72 -16.04 21.24 -5.76
N GLY A 73 -15.47 20.51 -4.78
CA GLY A 73 -15.13 19.10 -4.90
C GLY A 73 -13.72 18.76 -5.41
N GLY A 74 -12.79 19.71 -5.49
CA GLY A 74 -11.39 19.38 -5.82
C GLY A 74 -10.45 20.55 -6.06
N VAL A 75 -9.31 20.23 -6.67
CA VAL A 75 -8.27 21.21 -7.02
C VAL A 75 -8.07 21.19 -8.53
N ALA A 76 -7.99 22.38 -9.13
CA ALA A 76 -7.73 22.56 -10.55
C ALA A 76 -6.44 23.35 -10.76
N LEU A 77 -5.63 22.92 -11.73
CA LEU A 77 -4.51 23.69 -12.25
C LEU A 77 -5.00 24.53 -13.43
N ARG A 78 -4.70 25.83 -13.41
CA ARG A 78 -5.07 26.78 -14.47
C ARG A 78 -3.85 27.50 -14.98
N GLY A 79 -3.62 27.53 -16.29
CA GLY A 79 -2.57 28.34 -16.89
C GLY A 79 -2.88 28.63 -18.34
N SER A 80 -2.30 29.68 -18.89
CA SER A 80 -2.44 29.93 -20.32
C SER A 80 -1.53 28.97 -21.08
N ARG A 81 -2.04 28.42 -22.19
CA ARG A 81 -1.25 27.56 -23.09
C ARG A 81 0.06 28.24 -23.50
N ALA A 82 0.01 29.54 -23.79
CA ALA A 82 1.19 30.33 -24.16
C ALA A 82 2.24 30.35 -23.05
N ALA A 83 1.84 30.54 -21.78
CA ALA A 83 2.77 30.57 -20.66
C ALA A 83 3.40 29.19 -20.40
N VAL A 84 2.60 28.12 -20.50
CA VAL A 84 3.12 26.73 -20.37
C VAL A 84 4.12 26.41 -21.47
N LEU A 85 3.82 26.76 -22.73
CA LEU A 85 4.75 26.57 -23.84
C LEU A 85 6.03 27.40 -23.69
N ALA A 86 5.92 28.64 -23.21
CA ALA A 86 7.08 29.48 -22.93
C ALA A 86 7.95 28.92 -21.79
N TRP A 87 7.34 28.36 -20.75
CA TRP A 87 8.08 27.68 -19.67
C TRP A 87 8.75 26.40 -20.17
N LEU A 88 8.05 25.57 -20.95
CA LEU A 88 8.58 24.34 -21.56
C LEU A 88 9.78 24.61 -22.47
N ALA A 89 9.81 25.77 -23.15
CA ALA A 89 10.92 26.21 -23.97
C ALA A 89 12.03 26.92 -23.18
N GLY A 90 11.85 27.12 -21.88
CA GLY A 90 12.76 27.86 -21.01
C GLY A 90 13.63 26.97 -20.12
N PRO A 91 14.69 27.53 -19.50
CA PRO A 91 15.63 26.79 -18.67
C PRO A 91 14.98 26.19 -17.39
N GLY A 92 13.83 26.74 -16.96
CA GLY A 92 13.08 26.19 -15.83
C GLY A 92 12.53 24.79 -16.12
N ALA A 93 12.13 24.51 -17.37
CA ALA A 93 11.68 23.18 -17.76
C ALA A 93 12.83 22.18 -17.86
N GLU A 94 13.99 22.58 -18.38
CA GLU A 94 15.18 21.72 -18.41
C GLU A 94 15.65 21.31 -17.00
N LEU A 95 15.59 22.23 -16.02
CA LEU A 95 15.91 21.90 -14.63
C LEU A 95 14.88 20.98 -13.98
N ALA A 96 13.59 21.20 -14.26
CA ALA A 96 12.50 20.41 -13.69
C ALA A 96 12.37 19.01 -14.33
N LEU A 97 12.58 18.91 -15.64
CA LEU A 97 12.39 17.69 -16.43
C LEU A 97 13.70 16.97 -16.74
N GLY A 98 14.85 17.64 -16.58
CA GLY A 98 16.18 17.08 -16.87
C GLY A 98 16.48 15.73 -16.19
N PRO A 99 16.08 15.47 -14.93
CA PRO A 99 16.21 14.14 -14.33
C PRO A 99 15.36 13.08 -15.03
N VAL A 100 14.17 13.44 -15.52
CA VAL A 100 13.29 12.54 -16.28
C VAL A 100 13.89 12.29 -17.67
N ASP A 101 14.36 13.33 -18.34
CA ASP A 101 15.02 13.22 -19.63
C ASP A 101 16.32 12.43 -19.53
N ALA A 102 17.10 12.57 -18.45
CA ALA A 102 18.31 11.78 -18.20
C ALA A 102 18.00 10.30 -17.92
N ALA A 103 16.89 10.02 -17.21
CA ALA A 103 16.40 8.67 -17.01
C ALA A 103 15.92 8.03 -18.34
N LEU A 104 15.29 8.81 -19.21
CA LEU A 104 14.83 8.37 -20.54
C LEU A 104 15.95 8.30 -21.60
N ALA A 105 16.99 9.11 -21.46
CA ALA A 105 18.15 9.17 -22.36
C ALA A 105 19.25 8.16 -21.99
N SER A 106 19.13 7.51 -20.83
CA SER A 106 20.00 6.38 -20.49
C SER A 106 19.85 5.31 -21.58
N PRO A 107 20.95 4.84 -22.19
CA PRO A 107 20.87 3.80 -23.21
C PRO A 107 20.13 2.60 -22.60
N PRO A 108 19.23 1.94 -23.36
CA PRO A 108 18.54 0.77 -22.87
C PRO A 108 19.59 -0.21 -22.34
N ALA A 109 19.41 -0.66 -21.10
CA ALA A 109 20.33 -1.60 -20.48
C ALA A 109 20.56 -2.78 -21.44
N SER A 110 21.82 -3.17 -21.62
CA SER A 110 22.14 -4.31 -22.48
C SER A 110 21.36 -5.55 -22.00
N ALA A 111 21.02 -6.46 -22.92
CA ALA A 111 20.34 -7.70 -22.55
C ALA A 111 21.07 -8.45 -21.42
N ALA A 112 22.42 -8.43 -21.42
CA ALA A 112 23.22 -9.01 -20.35
C ALA A 112 23.02 -8.31 -19.00
N ALA A 113 23.01 -6.97 -18.97
CA ALA A 113 22.75 -6.20 -17.75
C ALA A 113 21.33 -6.40 -17.23
N LEU A 114 20.34 -6.56 -18.12
CA LEU A 114 18.97 -6.89 -17.74
C LEU A 114 18.89 -8.31 -17.15
N ILE A 115 19.57 -9.29 -17.73
CA ILE A 115 19.63 -10.66 -17.20
C ILE A 115 20.30 -10.70 -15.82
N GLU A 116 21.40 -9.96 -15.64
CA GLU A 116 22.09 -9.87 -14.34
C GLU A 116 21.23 -9.17 -13.28
N ALA A 117 20.56 -8.09 -13.65
CA ALA A 117 19.62 -7.39 -12.78
C ALA A 117 18.42 -8.28 -12.40
N ASP A 118 17.88 -9.05 -13.34
CA ASP A 118 16.79 -10.00 -13.11
C ASP A 118 17.22 -11.14 -12.18
N ALA A 119 18.43 -11.70 -12.37
CA ALA A 119 18.99 -12.71 -11.48
C ALA A 119 19.19 -12.18 -10.05
N ALA A 120 19.76 -10.97 -9.91
CA ALA A 120 19.95 -10.32 -8.61
C ALA A 120 18.61 -10.00 -7.93
N ALA A 121 17.60 -9.57 -8.69
CA ALA A 121 16.25 -9.38 -8.19
C ALA A 121 15.62 -10.70 -7.71
N GLY A 122 15.84 -11.79 -8.46
CA GLY A 122 15.42 -13.15 -8.07
C GLY A 122 16.04 -13.62 -6.76
N GLU A 123 17.34 -13.41 -6.57
CA GLU A 123 18.04 -13.74 -5.32
C GLU A 123 17.53 -12.89 -4.14
N ALA A 124 17.37 -11.58 -4.33
CA ALA A 124 16.84 -10.67 -3.31
C ALA A 124 15.40 -11.03 -2.91
N CYS A 125 14.54 -11.35 -3.89
CA CYS A 125 13.19 -11.85 -3.66
C CYS A 125 13.22 -13.16 -2.87
N GLY A 126 14.09 -14.11 -3.27
CA GLY A 126 14.26 -15.38 -2.57
C GLY A 126 14.63 -15.21 -1.10
N ALA A 127 15.59 -14.33 -0.81
CA ALA A 127 15.99 -13.99 0.55
C ALA A 127 14.85 -13.33 1.34
N ALA A 128 14.08 -12.43 0.70
CA ALA A 128 12.92 -11.81 1.33
C ALA A 128 11.82 -12.81 1.67
N PHE A 129 11.48 -13.74 0.76
CA PHE A 129 10.53 -14.83 1.05
C PHE A 129 11.01 -15.75 2.16
N ALA A 130 12.30 -16.07 2.20
CA ALA A 130 12.87 -16.85 3.31
C ALA A 130 12.73 -16.11 4.65
N ALA A 131 12.92 -14.78 4.66
CA ALA A 131 12.72 -13.96 5.85
C ALA A 131 11.24 -13.93 6.29
N VAL A 132 10.30 -13.80 5.34
CA VAL A 132 8.85 -13.89 5.62
C VAL A 132 8.50 -15.26 6.21
N ALA A 133 8.98 -16.34 5.61
CA ALA A 133 8.71 -17.70 6.08
C ALA A 133 9.30 -17.95 7.48
N ALA A 134 10.50 -17.46 7.76
CA ALA A 134 11.12 -17.55 9.07
C ALA A 134 10.32 -16.77 10.14
N TYR A 135 9.94 -15.53 9.82
CA TYR A 135 9.09 -14.70 10.66
C TYR A 135 7.74 -15.40 10.94
N GLU A 136 7.10 -15.97 9.93
CA GLU A 136 5.82 -16.64 10.07
C GLU A 136 5.91 -17.91 10.91
N ALA A 137 6.96 -18.71 10.72
CA ALA A 137 7.21 -19.90 11.52
C ALA A 137 7.38 -19.57 13.01
N GLU A 138 8.02 -18.45 13.34
CA GLU A 138 8.22 -17.98 14.71
C GLU A 138 6.93 -17.41 15.34
N HIS A 139 6.12 -16.69 14.57
CA HIS A 139 5.05 -15.85 15.11
C HIS A 139 3.64 -16.42 14.99
N PHE A 140 3.39 -17.20 13.94
CA PHE A 140 2.06 -17.75 13.63
C PHE A 140 2.04 -19.26 13.81
N GLY A 141 3.19 -19.85 14.17
CA GLY A 141 3.42 -21.28 14.20
C GLY A 141 3.47 -21.85 12.78
N ARG A 142 4.14 -23.00 12.61
CA ARG A 142 3.80 -23.86 11.47
C ARG A 142 2.37 -24.28 11.71
N GLY A 143 1.40 -23.62 11.08
CA GLY A 143 0.09 -24.22 10.88
C GLY A 143 0.37 -25.62 10.36
N SER A 144 0.10 -26.63 11.18
CA SER A 144 0.45 -28.03 10.94
C SER A 144 -0.41 -28.56 9.81
N GLY A 145 -0.09 -28.09 8.61
CA GLY A 145 -0.28 -28.76 7.33
C GLY A 145 0.98 -29.53 6.99
N GLU A 146 1.62 -30.17 7.98
CA GLU A 146 1.96 -31.58 7.74
C GLU A 146 0.62 -32.31 7.55
N VAL A 147 0.03 -32.10 6.37
CA VAL A 147 -0.63 -33.18 5.68
C VAL A 147 0.51 -34.17 5.58
N GLU A 148 0.56 -35.14 6.50
CA GLU A 148 1.11 -36.45 6.19
C GLU A 148 0.44 -36.80 4.85
N ARG A 149 1.12 -36.45 3.75
CA ARG A 149 0.90 -37.14 2.48
C ARG A 149 1.30 -38.53 2.85
N GLY A 150 0.32 -39.31 3.29
CA GLY A 150 0.48 -40.72 3.53
C GLY A 150 1.10 -41.25 2.27
N GLU A 151 2.40 -41.52 2.34
CA GLU A 151 3.05 -42.39 1.39
C GLU A 151 2.23 -43.66 1.50
N GLY A 152 1.35 -43.85 0.52
CA GLY A 152 0.55 -45.05 0.38
C GLY A 152 1.51 -46.21 0.17
N ARG A 153 2.04 -46.74 1.28
CA ARG A 153 2.67 -48.04 1.32
C ARG A 153 1.57 -49.02 0.95
N SER A 154 1.64 -49.43 -0.30
CA SER A 154 0.85 -50.49 -0.88
C SER A 154 1.28 -51.78 -0.19
N SER A 155 0.64 -52.11 0.93
CA SER A 155 0.67 -53.47 1.44
C SER A 155 -0.39 -54.29 0.69
N PRO A 156 -0.07 -55.53 0.28
CA PRO A 156 -0.97 -56.37 -0.49
C PRO A 156 -2.15 -56.86 0.37
N PRO A 157 -3.27 -57.27 -0.25
CA PRO A 157 -4.44 -57.72 0.48
C PRO A 157 -4.24 -59.16 0.94
N ASP A 158 -4.08 -59.36 2.25
CA ASP A 158 -4.30 -60.65 2.86
C ASP A 158 -5.74 -60.74 3.38
N ALA A 159 -6.43 -61.75 2.89
CA ALA A 159 -7.77 -62.15 3.31
C ALA A 159 -7.73 -62.74 4.72
N GLY A 160 -8.56 -62.21 5.63
CA GLY A 160 -8.69 -62.75 6.97
C GLY A 160 -9.86 -62.15 7.73
N SER A 161 -11.02 -62.78 7.63
CA SER A 161 -12.20 -62.53 8.46
C SER A 161 -11.87 -62.57 9.96
N GLY A 162 -12.30 -61.55 10.70
CA GLY A 162 -12.22 -61.51 12.15
C GLY A 162 -13.11 -60.42 12.74
N SER A 163 -14.32 -60.81 13.14
CA SER A 163 -15.29 -60.01 13.88
C SER A 163 -14.73 -59.62 15.26
N GLY A 164 -14.75 -58.33 15.59
CA GLY A 164 -14.35 -57.82 16.90
C GLY A 164 -14.69 -56.33 17.04
N ALA A 165 -15.81 -56.05 17.71
CA ALA A 165 -16.24 -54.70 18.06
C ALA A 165 -15.27 -54.09 19.09
N ALA A 166 -14.56 -53.02 18.70
CA ALA A 166 -13.81 -52.18 19.61
C ALA A 166 -14.23 -50.72 19.39
N SER A 167 -14.80 -50.13 20.43
CA SER A 167 -15.17 -48.71 20.49
C SER A 167 -13.94 -47.81 20.37
N PRO A 168 -14.00 -46.69 19.64
CA PRO A 168 -12.91 -45.72 19.64
C PRO A 168 -12.88 -44.92 20.96
N PRO A 169 -11.70 -44.59 21.50
CA PRO A 169 -11.57 -43.68 22.62
C PRO A 169 -11.87 -42.25 22.14
N ASN A 170 -13.02 -41.73 22.56
CA ASN A 170 -13.43 -40.35 22.34
C ASN A 170 -12.63 -39.43 23.29
N GLY A 171 -11.37 -39.16 22.94
CA GLY A 171 -10.49 -38.26 23.66
C GLY A 171 -10.64 -36.82 23.18
N THR A 172 -11.71 -36.13 23.60
CA THR A 172 -11.85 -34.68 23.42
C THR A 172 -10.86 -33.96 24.32
N ALA A 173 -9.67 -33.66 23.80
CA ALA A 173 -8.74 -32.72 24.39
C ALA A 173 -9.39 -31.32 24.41
N THR A 174 -10.08 -31.01 25.51
CA THR A 174 -10.63 -29.69 25.76
C THR A 174 -9.47 -28.80 26.17
N ILE A 175 -8.86 -28.11 25.21
CA ILE A 175 -7.94 -27.00 25.48
C ILE A 175 -8.78 -25.90 26.13
N LYS A 176 -8.74 -25.80 27.46
CA LYS A 176 -9.24 -24.65 28.20
C LYS A 176 -8.38 -23.45 27.82
N GLN A 177 -8.73 -22.76 26.74
CA GLN A 177 -8.24 -21.41 26.49
C GLN A 177 -8.83 -20.51 27.58
N THR A 178 -8.02 -20.19 28.58
CA THR A 178 -8.34 -19.13 29.53
C THR A 178 -8.56 -17.84 28.74
N PRO A 179 -9.72 -17.17 28.85
CA PRO A 179 -9.98 -15.96 28.09
C PRO A 179 -9.10 -14.84 28.64
N ALA A 180 -7.90 -14.69 28.06
CA ALA A 180 -7.13 -13.47 28.21
C ALA A 180 -8.02 -12.31 27.74
N SER A 181 -8.13 -11.26 28.56
CA SER A 181 -8.91 -10.06 28.27
C SER A 181 -8.48 -9.48 26.93
N ARG A 182 -9.23 -9.80 25.87
CA ARG A 182 -8.94 -9.30 24.52
C ARG A 182 -9.28 -7.82 24.48
N THR A 183 -8.35 -6.99 24.03
CA THR A 183 -8.64 -5.59 23.68
C THR A 183 -9.84 -5.57 22.73
N PRO A 184 -10.85 -4.72 22.95
CA PRO A 184 -12.06 -4.74 22.14
C PRO A 184 -11.74 -4.43 20.67
N ALA A 185 -12.34 -5.20 19.77
CA ALA A 185 -12.31 -5.04 18.31
C ALA A 185 -12.28 -3.56 17.82
N PRO A 186 -13.18 -2.66 18.28
CA PRO A 186 -13.18 -1.27 17.83
C PRO A 186 -11.92 -0.48 18.18
N ALA A 187 -11.28 -0.76 19.32
CA ALA A 187 -10.06 -0.05 19.73
C ALA A 187 -8.87 -0.39 18.80
N ARG A 188 -8.81 -1.63 18.31
CA ARG A 188 -7.76 -2.07 17.37
C ARG A 188 -7.90 -1.39 16.01
N ALA A 189 -9.11 -1.39 15.45
CA ALA A 189 -9.41 -0.71 14.20
C ALA A 189 -9.09 0.79 14.29
N ALA A 190 -9.49 1.44 15.39
CA ALA A 190 -9.19 2.85 15.62
C ALA A 190 -7.68 3.13 15.69
N LEU A 191 -6.91 2.24 16.33
CA LEU A 191 -5.46 2.34 16.41
C LEU A 191 -4.80 2.16 15.03
N ALA A 192 -5.18 1.14 14.27
CA ALA A 192 -4.67 0.92 12.91
C ALA A 192 -5.00 2.11 11.99
N ALA A 193 -6.23 2.61 12.02
CA ALA A 193 -6.63 3.80 11.26
C ALA A 193 -5.88 5.07 11.70
N CYS A 194 -5.54 5.19 12.99
CA CYS A 194 -4.69 6.28 13.49
C CYS A 194 -3.27 6.17 12.92
N ILE A 195 -2.67 4.98 12.94
CA ILE A 195 -1.33 4.69 12.41
C ILE A 195 -1.25 5.02 10.91
N LEU A 196 -2.20 4.54 10.11
CA LEU A 196 -2.19 4.77 8.66
C LEU A 196 -2.32 6.26 8.33
N ARG A 197 -3.18 7.00 9.05
CA ARG A 197 -3.33 8.46 8.88
C ARG A 197 -2.07 9.22 9.29
N LEU A 198 -1.49 8.92 10.44
CA LEU A 198 -0.26 9.56 10.91
C LEU A 198 0.93 9.22 10.01
N GLY A 199 1.01 8.00 9.49
CA GLY A 199 2.02 7.59 8.52
C GLY A 199 1.97 8.44 7.25
N LEU A 200 0.77 8.74 6.74
CA LEU A 200 0.58 9.65 5.61
C LEU A 200 1.01 11.08 5.93
N VAL A 201 0.65 11.61 7.10
CA VAL A 201 1.05 12.96 7.54
C VAL A 201 2.57 13.08 7.67
N LEU A 202 3.23 12.03 8.17
CA LEU A 202 4.68 11.94 8.28
C LEU A 202 5.38 11.61 6.96
N GLN A 203 4.63 11.44 5.86
CA GLN A 203 5.15 11.05 4.54
C GLN A 203 6.01 9.77 4.58
N LEU A 204 5.65 8.83 5.46
CA LEU A 204 6.30 7.53 5.50
C LEU A 204 5.90 6.70 4.30
N ARG A 205 6.78 5.79 3.89
CA ARG A 205 6.45 4.76 2.91
C ARG A 205 5.29 3.91 3.44
N SER A 206 4.34 3.56 2.58
CA SER A 206 3.11 2.85 2.97
C SER A 206 3.40 1.56 3.72
N GLU A 207 4.44 0.81 3.33
CA GLU A 207 4.85 -0.43 4.01
C GLU A 207 5.27 -0.20 5.47
N VAL A 208 5.92 0.93 5.79
CA VAL A 208 6.32 1.25 7.17
C VAL A 208 5.10 1.49 8.05
N ALA A 209 4.08 2.18 7.52
CA ALA A 209 2.84 2.40 8.24
C ALA A 209 2.06 1.09 8.45
N HIS A 210 2.08 0.17 7.49
CA HIS A 210 1.43 -1.14 7.62
C HIS A 210 2.21 -2.06 8.58
N ASP A 211 3.54 -2.02 8.58
CA ASP A 211 4.36 -2.75 9.55
C ASP A 211 4.11 -2.23 10.98
N ALA A 212 3.95 -0.91 11.14
CA ALA A 212 3.51 -0.32 12.40
C ALA A 212 2.10 -0.78 12.82
N ALA A 213 1.15 -0.89 11.89
CA ALA A 213 -0.18 -1.42 12.18
C ALA A 213 -0.11 -2.89 12.63
N GLN A 214 0.78 -3.69 12.03
CA GLN A 214 1.04 -5.06 12.46
C GLN A 214 1.63 -5.12 13.87
N LEU A 215 2.55 -4.22 14.24
CA LEU A 215 3.06 -4.10 15.61
C LEU A 215 1.97 -3.74 16.61
N ALA A 216 1.10 -2.80 16.25
CA ALA A 216 -0.02 -2.41 17.07
C ALA A 216 -1.02 -3.56 17.29
N GLU A 217 -1.30 -4.34 16.25
CA GLU A 217 -2.13 -5.56 16.36
C GLU A 217 -1.50 -6.58 17.31
N ARG A 218 -0.18 -6.84 17.19
CA ARG A 218 0.56 -7.70 18.14
C ARG A 218 0.47 -7.16 19.57
N LEU A 219 0.58 -5.84 19.75
CA LEU A 219 0.45 -5.17 21.05
C LEU A 219 -0.95 -5.34 21.66
N CYS A 220 -2.00 -5.20 20.84
CA CYS A 220 -3.39 -5.43 21.26
C CYS A 220 -3.61 -6.88 21.70
N ARG A 221 -3.03 -7.84 20.98
CA ARG A 221 -3.13 -9.28 21.32
C ARG A 221 -2.39 -9.65 22.59
N ALA A 222 -1.28 -8.97 22.89
CA ALA A 222 -0.59 -9.07 24.16
C ALA A 222 -1.41 -8.47 25.33
N ALA A 223 -2.61 -7.94 25.07
CA ALA A 223 -3.48 -7.25 26.03
C ALA A 223 -2.76 -6.10 26.77
N ALA A 224 -1.76 -5.51 26.11
CA ALA A 224 -0.91 -4.46 26.69
C ALA A 224 -1.49 -3.05 26.51
N LEU A 225 -2.69 -2.93 25.92
CA LEU A 225 -3.40 -1.67 25.72
C LEU A 225 -4.66 -1.61 26.57
N ALA A 226 -4.79 -0.55 27.36
CA ALA A 226 -6.00 -0.26 28.09
C ALA A 226 -7.13 0.09 27.11
N PRO A 227 -8.35 -0.45 27.26
CA PRO A 227 -9.47 -0.23 26.33
C PRO A 227 -9.85 1.24 26.10
N SER A 228 -9.57 2.11 27.07
CA SER A 228 -9.88 3.54 27.06
C SER A 228 -8.68 4.44 26.78
N ALA A 229 -7.50 3.88 26.52
CA ALA A 229 -6.32 4.69 26.22
C ALA A 229 -6.50 5.42 24.88
N PRO A 230 -6.05 6.68 24.77
CA PRO A 230 -6.04 7.38 23.50
C PRO A 230 -5.16 6.62 22.48
N PRO A 231 -5.57 6.50 21.21
CA PRO A 231 -4.83 5.71 20.22
C PRO A 231 -3.54 6.38 19.75
N ALA A 232 -3.39 7.70 19.93
CA ALA A 232 -2.27 8.46 19.36
C ALA A 232 -0.89 8.09 19.94
N PRO A 233 -0.67 8.04 21.28
CA PRO A 233 0.62 7.63 21.83
C PRO A 233 1.11 6.24 21.36
N PRO A 234 0.30 5.16 21.44
CA PRO A 234 0.74 3.85 20.93
C PRO A 234 0.89 3.82 19.40
N ALA A 235 0.10 4.60 18.65
CA ALA A 235 0.27 4.73 17.20
C ALA A 235 1.63 5.33 16.83
N LEU A 236 1.99 6.46 17.46
CA LEU A 236 3.26 7.13 17.27
C LEU A 236 4.44 6.25 17.69
N ALA A 237 4.31 5.48 18.78
CA ALA A 237 5.32 4.53 19.24
C ALA A 237 5.54 3.37 18.24
N ALA A 238 4.45 2.83 17.67
CA ALA A 238 4.52 1.81 16.64
C ALA A 238 5.17 2.34 15.35
N LEU A 239 4.80 3.55 14.90
CA LEU A 239 5.40 4.23 13.75
C LEU A 239 6.90 4.50 13.95
N ALA A 240 7.29 5.07 15.09
CA ALA A 240 8.70 5.29 15.44
C ALA A 240 9.51 3.99 15.47
N THR A 241 8.88 2.88 15.89
CA THR A 241 9.53 1.57 15.90
C THR A 241 9.71 1.00 14.49
N ALA A 242 8.64 0.95 13.69
CA ALA A 242 8.70 0.46 12.31
C ALA A 242 9.62 1.32 11.43
N ALA A 243 9.59 2.65 11.58
CA ALA A 243 10.46 3.55 10.85
C ALA A 243 11.93 3.31 11.19
N ALA A 244 12.27 3.13 12.47
CA ALA A 244 13.63 2.82 12.88
C ALA A 244 14.14 1.49 12.28
N GLN A 245 13.28 0.48 12.17
CA GLN A 245 13.62 -0.78 11.49
C GLN A 245 13.85 -0.61 9.99
N ALA A 246 13.16 0.35 9.39
CA ALA A 246 13.37 0.77 8.02
C ALA A 246 14.55 1.75 7.84
N GLY A 247 15.35 2.00 8.89
CA GLY A 247 16.50 2.90 8.86
C GLY A 247 16.16 4.39 8.94
N VAL A 248 14.93 4.74 9.34
CA VAL A 248 14.45 6.12 9.44
C VAL A 248 14.31 6.53 10.91
N ALA A 249 15.09 7.50 11.34
CA ALA A 249 14.95 8.14 12.66
C ALA A 249 13.85 9.19 12.61
N LEU A 250 12.61 8.80 12.91
CA LEU A 250 11.46 9.70 12.88
C LEU A 250 11.62 10.88 13.83
N GLU A 251 12.27 10.67 14.98
CA GLU A 251 12.46 11.68 16.00
C GLU A 251 13.32 12.87 15.54
N ASP A 252 14.18 12.65 14.53
CA ASP A 252 15.04 13.67 13.94
C ASP A 252 14.36 14.37 12.73
N ALA A 253 13.21 13.87 12.28
CA ALA A 253 12.50 14.43 11.14
C ALA A 253 11.87 15.79 11.49
N PRO A 254 11.96 16.80 10.60
CA PRO A 254 11.48 18.15 10.89
C PRO A 254 9.96 18.23 11.16
N GLY A 255 9.19 17.25 10.68
CA GLY A 255 7.74 17.16 10.92
C GLY A 255 7.34 16.52 12.26
N TRP A 256 8.27 15.89 12.98
CA TRP A 256 7.95 15.09 14.17
C TRP A 256 7.48 15.94 15.35
N ALA A 257 8.29 16.90 15.81
CA ALA A 257 7.92 17.75 16.95
C ALA A 257 6.64 18.58 16.69
N PRO A 258 6.44 19.20 15.51
CA PRO A 258 5.18 19.86 15.19
C PRO A 258 3.97 18.91 15.22
N LEU A 259 4.12 17.68 14.71
CA LEU A 259 3.05 16.68 14.75
C LEU A 259 2.68 16.31 16.19
N LEU A 260 3.67 16.10 17.06
CA LEU A 260 3.44 15.82 18.48
C LEU A 260 2.64 16.95 19.15
N GLY A 261 3.01 18.21 18.85
CA GLY A 261 2.27 19.38 19.32
C GLY A 261 0.84 19.43 18.79
N LEU A 262 0.63 19.12 17.51
CA LEU A 262 -0.70 19.10 16.87
C LEU A 262 -1.62 18.02 17.44
N VAL A 263 -1.10 16.82 17.70
CA VAL A 263 -1.87 15.71 18.25
C VAL A 263 -1.99 15.80 19.79
N GLY A 264 -1.26 16.74 20.41
CA GLY A 264 -1.27 16.94 21.86
C GLY A 264 -0.58 15.83 22.64
N VAL A 265 0.41 15.15 22.04
CA VAL A 265 1.12 14.02 22.64
C VAL A 265 2.54 14.44 23.02
N PRO A 266 2.91 14.47 24.32
CA PRO A 266 4.28 14.68 24.75
C PRO A 266 5.26 13.63 24.20
N ALA A 267 6.48 14.04 23.83
CA ALA A 267 7.51 13.11 23.37
C ALA A 267 7.85 12.03 24.42
N ALA A 268 7.75 12.36 25.71
CA ALA A 268 7.95 11.41 26.81
C ALA A 268 6.92 10.28 26.80
N ASP A 269 5.67 10.57 26.42
CA ASP A 269 4.60 9.57 26.36
C ASP A 269 4.83 8.60 25.19
N VAL A 270 5.30 9.11 24.04
CA VAL A 270 5.69 8.25 22.91
C VAL A 270 6.85 7.34 23.29
N ALA A 271 7.87 7.87 23.99
CA ALA A 271 9.00 7.08 24.46
C ALA A 271 8.58 5.99 25.46
N ALA A 272 7.67 6.33 26.39
CA ALA A 272 7.11 5.39 27.35
C ALA A 272 6.30 4.27 26.67
N GLU A 273 5.43 4.61 25.72
CA GLU A 273 4.68 3.62 24.93
C GLU A 273 5.61 2.78 24.05
N ARG A 274 6.70 3.33 23.52
CA ARG A 274 7.71 2.56 22.78
C ARG A 274 8.43 1.55 23.67
N ALA A 275 8.74 1.92 24.92
CA ALA A 275 9.29 0.99 25.90
C ALA A 275 8.27 -0.10 26.29
N ARG A 276 6.99 0.27 26.49
CA ARG A 276 5.91 -0.69 26.74
C ARG A 276 5.74 -1.66 25.57
N LEU A 277 5.75 -1.17 24.33
CA LEU A 277 5.63 -2.00 23.13
C LEU A 277 6.75 -3.04 23.09
N ARG A 278 8.00 -2.63 23.27
CA ARG A 278 9.13 -3.57 23.34
C ARG A 278 8.97 -4.57 24.47
N ALA A 279 8.59 -4.14 25.67
CA ALA A 279 8.40 -5.03 26.81
C ALA A 279 7.28 -6.06 26.57
N ALA A 280 6.14 -5.62 26.03
CA ALA A 280 5.00 -6.46 25.72
C ALA A 280 5.32 -7.52 24.66
N LEU A 281 6.15 -7.14 23.67
CA LEU A 281 6.62 -8.03 22.62
C LEU A 281 7.95 -8.72 22.97
N ARG A 282 8.39 -8.67 24.23
CA ARG A 282 9.62 -9.31 24.74
C ARG A 282 10.89 -8.96 23.95
N GLY A 283 10.95 -7.72 23.44
CA GLY A 283 12.05 -7.18 22.64
C GLY A 283 11.93 -7.46 21.15
N ASP A 284 11.11 -8.43 20.75
CA ASP A 284 10.90 -8.76 19.34
C ASP A 284 9.85 -7.82 18.72
N VAL A 285 10.39 -6.78 18.09
CA VAL A 285 9.63 -5.79 17.35
C VAL A 285 9.64 -6.05 15.85
N ALA A 286 10.06 -7.22 15.36
CA ALA A 286 10.01 -7.51 13.93
C ALA A 286 8.56 -7.43 13.41
N ALA A 287 8.33 -6.79 12.27
CA ALA A 287 7.01 -6.78 11.66
C ALA A 287 7.14 -6.86 10.16
N ILE A 288 6.29 -7.73 9.59
CA ILE A 288 6.09 -7.86 8.16
C ILE A 288 4.60 -7.77 7.93
N SER A 289 4.16 -6.71 7.25
CA SER A 289 2.77 -6.52 6.89
C SER A 289 2.37 -7.29 5.63
N PRO A 290 1.06 -7.57 5.44
CA PRO A 290 0.56 -8.13 4.19
C PRO A 290 0.89 -7.27 2.96
N LEU A 291 1.00 -5.94 3.13
CA LEU A 291 1.39 -5.04 2.05
C LEU A 291 2.81 -5.31 1.56
N ARG A 292 3.76 -5.53 2.49
CA ARG A 292 5.14 -5.91 2.17
C ARG A 292 5.18 -7.22 1.38
N VAL A 293 4.40 -8.21 1.81
CA VAL A 293 4.35 -9.51 1.11
C VAL A 293 3.69 -9.40 -0.27
N LEU A 294 2.64 -8.57 -0.42
CA LEU A 294 2.06 -8.25 -1.72
C LEU A 294 3.07 -7.62 -2.68
N GLN A 295 3.91 -6.69 -2.21
CA GLN A 295 4.98 -6.10 -3.01
C GLN A 295 5.93 -7.19 -3.53
N LEU A 296 6.35 -8.12 -2.67
CA LEU A 296 7.19 -9.26 -3.07
C LEU A 296 6.49 -10.18 -4.09
N TYR A 297 5.18 -10.40 -3.96
CA TYR A 297 4.42 -11.16 -4.97
C TYR A 297 4.40 -10.43 -6.31
N PHE A 298 4.17 -9.12 -6.34
CA PHE A 298 4.18 -8.35 -7.57
C PHE A 298 5.57 -8.31 -8.22
N GLU A 299 6.63 -8.09 -7.43
CA GLU A 299 8.01 -8.13 -7.91
C GLU A 299 8.33 -9.49 -8.56
N ARG A 300 7.97 -10.59 -7.91
CA ARG A 300 8.22 -11.95 -8.42
C ARG A 300 7.35 -12.31 -9.64
N LEU A 301 6.20 -11.66 -9.81
CA LEU A 301 5.39 -11.75 -11.02
C LEU A 301 5.92 -10.89 -12.17
N GLY A 302 7.04 -10.18 -11.97
CA GLY A 302 7.61 -9.26 -12.96
C GLY A 302 6.77 -7.99 -13.11
N CYS A 303 5.92 -7.65 -12.14
CA CYS A 303 5.10 -6.44 -12.15
C CYS A 303 5.97 -5.22 -11.80
N SER A 304 6.80 -4.79 -12.76
CA SER A 304 7.53 -3.54 -12.63
C SER A 304 6.57 -2.35 -12.61
N VAL A 305 7.00 -1.20 -12.06
CA VAL A 305 6.22 0.04 -12.10
C VAL A 305 5.81 0.40 -13.53
N GLN A 306 6.67 0.13 -14.51
CA GLN A 306 6.38 0.33 -15.93
C GLN A 306 5.32 -0.64 -16.45
N ALA A 307 5.38 -1.92 -16.09
CA ALA A 307 4.38 -2.92 -16.47
C ALA A 307 3.01 -2.57 -15.88
N VAL A 308 2.96 -2.16 -14.60
CA VAL A 308 1.73 -1.72 -13.94
C VAL A 308 1.19 -0.44 -14.60
N ALA A 309 2.04 0.49 -15.03
CA ALA A 309 1.58 1.69 -15.73
C ALA A 309 1.09 1.42 -17.17
N ALA A 310 1.66 0.41 -17.84
CA ALA A 310 1.35 0.06 -19.22
C ALA A 310 0.07 -0.79 -19.35
N ASP A 311 -0.30 -1.56 -18.34
CA ASP A 311 -1.48 -2.44 -18.34
C ASP A 311 -2.55 -1.94 -17.34
N PRO A 312 -3.67 -1.38 -17.81
CA PRO A 312 -4.76 -0.89 -16.95
C PRO A 312 -5.38 -1.96 -16.04
N GLN A 313 -5.40 -3.22 -16.49
CA GLN A 313 -5.98 -4.32 -15.73
C GLN A 313 -5.03 -4.73 -14.60
N LEU A 314 -3.72 -4.79 -14.88
CA LEU A 314 -2.69 -4.98 -13.87
C LEU A 314 -2.64 -3.83 -12.85
N HIS A 315 -2.78 -2.60 -13.33
CA HIS A 315 -2.91 -1.42 -12.48
C HIS A 315 -4.09 -1.55 -11.52
N ALA A 316 -5.28 -1.83 -12.04
CA ALA A 316 -6.48 -2.00 -11.23
C ALA A 316 -6.31 -3.13 -10.20
N MET A 317 -5.75 -4.27 -10.60
CA MET A 317 -5.51 -5.39 -9.68
C MET A 317 -4.56 -4.99 -8.53
N THR A 318 -3.48 -4.28 -8.84
CA THR A 318 -2.49 -3.83 -7.86
C THR A 318 -3.13 -2.86 -6.86
N VAL A 319 -3.84 -1.84 -7.36
CA VAL A 319 -4.53 -0.85 -6.52
C VAL A 319 -5.54 -1.55 -5.60
N MET A 320 -6.36 -2.44 -6.14
CA MET A 320 -7.39 -3.15 -5.37
C MET A 320 -6.78 -4.09 -4.31
N ALA A 321 -5.66 -4.75 -4.62
CA ALA A 321 -4.97 -5.60 -3.64
C ALA A 321 -4.36 -4.76 -2.50
N VAL A 322 -3.78 -3.59 -2.82
CA VAL A 322 -3.23 -2.67 -1.81
C VAL A 322 -4.33 -2.07 -0.93
N GLU A 323 -5.45 -1.65 -1.53
CA GLU A 323 -6.62 -1.17 -0.78
C GLU A 323 -7.20 -2.27 0.11
N ALA A 324 -7.25 -3.52 -0.37
CA ALA A 324 -7.68 -4.66 0.41
C ALA A 324 -6.75 -4.95 1.60
N ALA A 325 -5.43 -4.81 1.44
CA ALA A 325 -4.48 -4.97 2.53
C ALA A 325 -4.62 -3.86 3.59
N ALA A 326 -4.84 -2.61 3.16
CA ALA A 326 -5.12 -1.51 4.08
C ALA A 326 -6.43 -1.71 4.85
N ALA A 327 -7.50 -2.16 4.16
CA ALA A 327 -8.77 -2.49 4.80
C ALA A 327 -8.63 -3.64 5.79
N ALA A 328 -7.89 -4.70 5.43
CA ALA A 328 -7.62 -5.83 6.32
C ALA A 328 -6.89 -5.37 7.60
N ALA A 329 -5.91 -4.46 7.49
CA ALA A 329 -5.21 -3.90 8.65
C ALA A 329 -6.15 -3.11 9.59
N MET A 330 -7.23 -2.52 9.07
CA MET A 330 -8.22 -1.76 9.84
C MET A 330 -9.44 -2.59 10.29
N ALA A 331 -9.51 -3.88 9.96
CA ALA A 331 -10.68 -4.69 10.28
C ALA A 331 -10.91 -4.75 11.81
N PRO A 332 -12.15 -4.53 12.30
CA PRO A 332 -12.44 -4.52 13.74
C PRO A 332 -12.17 -5.86 14.40
N GLU A 333 -12.54 -6.96 13.73
CA GLU A 333 -12.19 -8.32 14.17
C GLU A 333 -10.72 -8.68 13.85
N GLY A 334 -9.98 -7.76 13.22
CA GLY A 334 -8.68 -8.03 12.61
C GLY A 334 -8.82 -9.07 11.51
N PRO A 335 -7.81 -9.29 10.66
CA PRO A 335 -7.67 -10.63 10.15
C PRO A 335 -7.55 -11.57 11.38
N PRO A 336 -8.00 -12.83 11.28
CA PRO A 336 -7.64 -13.83 12.29
C PRO A 336 -6.11 -13.83 12.53
N ALA A 337 -5.57 -14.69 13.40
CA ALA A 337 -4.12 -14.89 13.48
C ALA A 337 -3.54 -15.55 12.21
N LEU A 338 -3.83 -14.99 11.04
CA LEU A 338 -3.37 -15.40 9.75
C LEU A 338 -1.99 -14.82 9.52
N ALA A 339 -1.16 -15.65 8.89
CA ALA A 339 0.13 -15.24 8.37
C ALA A 339 -0.03 -14.06 7.39
N PRO A 340 0.86 -13.05 7.43
CA PRO A 340 0.86 -11.95 6.47
C PRO A 340 0.85 -12.40 5.01
N SER A 341 1.54 -13.49 4.68
CA SER A 341 1.56 -14.09 3.34
C SER A 341 0.19 -14.64 2.91
N LEU A 342 -0.53 -15.30 3.81
CA LEU A 342 -1.91 -15.75 3.57
C LEU A 342 -2.86 -14.57 3.34
N VAL A 343 -2.75 -13.52 4.16
CA VAL A 343 -3.56 -12.30 3.98
C VAL A 343 -3.23 -11.62 2.65
N ALA A 344 -1.95 -11.51 2.29
CA ALA A 344 -1.51 -10.98 1.00
C ALA A 344 -2.07 -11.78 -0.18
N ALA A 345 -1.98 -13.11 -0.13
CA ALA A 345 -2.52 -13.98 -1.18
C ALA A 345 -4.05 -13.84 -1.28
N ALA A 346 -4.74 -13.72 -0.14
CA ALA A 346 -6.17 -13.47 -0.09
C ALA A 346 -6.56 -12.09 -0.67
N CYS A 347 -5.78 -11.03 -0.41
CA CYS A 347 -5.97 -9.72 -1.04
C CYS A 347 -5.82 -9.79 -2.57
N LEU A 348 -4.85 -10.54 -3.07
CA LEU A 348 -4.66 -10.76 -4.50
C LEU A 348 -5.82 -11.58 -5.10
N ALA A 349 -6.27 -12.64 -4.42
CA ALA A 349 -7.42 -13.43 -4.83
C ALA A 349 -8.71 -12.60 -4.88
N HIS A 350 -8.93 -11.75 -3.87
CA HIS A 350 -10.04 -10.81 -3.82
C HIS A 350 -10.01 -9.81 -4.99
N ALA A 351 -8.85 -9.19 -5.25
CA ALA A 351 -8.68 -8.26 -6.37
C ALA A 351 -8.98 -8.94 -7.72
N ARG A 352 -8.44 -10.15 -7.94
CA ARG A 352 -8.73 -10.97 -9.13
C ARG A 352 -10.22 -11.26 -9.28
N GLY A 353 -10.90 -11.62 -8.19
CA GLY A 353 -12.33 -11.92 -8.20
C GLY A 353 -13.17 -10.71 -8.60
N ARG A 354 -12.84 -9.53 -8.08
CA ARG A 354 -13.52 -8.29 -8.47
C ARG A 354 -13.29 -7.88 -9.92
N LEU A 355 -12.19 -8.32 -10.53
CA LEU A 355 -11.91 -8.13 -11.95
C LEU A 355 -12.48 -9.24 -12.84
N GLY A 356 -13.26 -10.18 -12.28
CA GLY A 356 -13.86 -11.29 -13.03
C GLY A 356 -12.86 -12.36 -13.47
N MET A 357 -11.68 -12.42 -12.86
CA MET A 357 -10.64 -13.43 -13.17
C MET A 357 -10.79 -14.74 -12.37
N THR A 358 -11.80 -14.85 -11.52
CA THR A 358 -12.17 -16.04 -10.74
C THR A 358 -13.07 -16.98 -11.55
N PRO A 359 -13.09 -18.31 -11.28
CA PRO A 359 -12.78 -18.96 -9.99
C PRO A 359 -11.39 -19.56 -9.83
N VAL A 360 -10.54 -19.56 -10.86
CA VAL A 360 -9.27 -20.32 -10.82
C VAL A 360 -8.15 -19.50 -10.17
N TRP A 361 -7.59 -20.05 -9.07
CA TRP A 361 -6.28 -19.64 -8.55
C TRP A 361 -5.20 -20.30 -9.43
N PRO A 362 -4.42 -19.52 -10.22
CA PRO A 362 -3.45 -20.08 -11.15
C PRO A 362 -2.37 -20.90 -10.44
N GLU A 363 -1.94 -22.01 -11.04
CA GLU A 363 -0.86 -22.86 -10.50
C GLU A 363 0.43 -22.08 -10.26
N ALA A 364 0.75 -21.10 -11.11
CA ALA A 364 1.91 -20.23 -10.92
C ALA A 364 1.80 -19.39 -9.62
N LEU A 365 0.60 -18.89 -9.30
CA LEU A 365 0.35 -18.18 -8.05
C LEU A 365 0.37 -19.15 -6.87
N GLN A 366 -0.22 -20.34 -7.00
CA GLN A 366 -0.14 -21.39 -5.97
C GLN A 366 1.31 -21.80 -5.68
N ALA A 367 2.13 -22.01 -6.69
CA ALA A 367 3.53 -22.38 -6.52
C ALA A 367 4.35 -21.26 -5.86
N MET A 368 3.99 -19.99 -6.12
CA MET A 368 4.65 -18.83 -5.52
C MET A 368 4.20 -18.57 -4.08
N THR A 369 2.90 -18.66 -3.80
CA THR A 369 2.33 -18.33 -2.49
C THR A 369 2.21 -19.52 -1.56
N VAL A 370 2.43 -20.74 -2.06
CA VAL A 370 2.21 -22.05 -1.42
C VAL A 370 0.77 -22.32 -0.94
N TYR A 371 -0.19 -21.48 -1.32
CA TYR A 371 -1.61 -21.65 -0.96
C TYR A 371 -2.44 -22.17 -2.13
N ALA A 372 -3.21 -23.23 -1.89
CA ALA A 372 -4.23 -23.70 -2.82
C ALA A 372 -5.46 -22.78 -2.79
N ALA A 373 -6.34 -22.91 -3.78
CA ALA A 373 -7.54 -22.07 -3.85
C ALA A 373 -8.42 -22.24 -2.59
N GLU A 374 -8.51 -23.47 -2.08
CA GLU A 374 -9.29 -23.84 -0.89
C GLU A 374 -8.78 -23.15 0.38
N ASP A 375 -7.45 -23.04 0.54
CA ASP A 375 -6.80 -22.39 1.68
C ASP A 375 -7.13 -20.89 1.74
N LEU A 376 -7.35 -20.29 0.58
CA LEU A 376 -7.62 -18.86 0.45
C LEU A 376 -9.08 -18.49 0.72
N ILE A 377 -10.04 -19.43 0.62
CA ILE A 377 -11.47 -19.10 0.74
C ILE A 377 -11.80 -18.36 2.04
N PRO A 378 -11.42 -18.85 3.24
CA PRO A 378 -11.77 -18.18 4.48
C PRO A 378 -11.08 -16.81 4.62
N ALA A 379 -9.82 -16.74 4.18
CA ALA A 379 -9.04 -15.51 4.24
C ALA A 379 -9.58 -14.45 3.26
N ALA A 380 -9.98 -14.85 2.05
CA ALA A 380 -10.54 -13.96 1.04
C ALA A 380 -11.91 -13.42 1.48
N GLN A 381 -12.75 -14.25 2.12
CA GLN A 381 -14.02 -13.81 2.72
C GLN A 381 -13.78 -12.79 3.85
N ALA A 382 -12.77 -13.01 4.69
CA ALA A 382 -12.41 -12.06 5.74
C ALA A 382 -11.90 -10.73 5.16
N VAL A 383 -11.08 -10.77 4.11
CA VAL A 383 -10.62 -9.57 3.39
C VAL A 383 -11.80 -8.84 2.75
N GLU A 384 -12.71 -9.56 2.09
CA GLU A 384 -13.92 -8.96 1.51
C GLU A 384 -14.77 -8.25 2.57
N ALA A 385 -15.04 -8.90 3.70
CA ALA A 385 -15.75 -8.28 4.81
C ALA A 385 -15.03 -7.03 5.35
N ALA A 386 -13.70 -7.06 5.46
CA ALA A 386 -12.91 -5.91 5.86
C ALA A 386 -13.01 -4.75 4.85
N THR A 387 -12.93 -5.04 3.55
CA THR A 387 -13.10 -4.02 2.50
C THR A 387 -14.48 -3.38 2.52
N ALA A 388 -15.54 -4.17 2.73
CA ALA A 388 -16.90 -3.66 2.84
C ALA A 388 -17.08 -2.76 4.09
N ALA A 389 -16.49 -3.15 5.22
CA ALA A 389 -16.51 -2.36 6.45
C ALA A 389 -15.75 -1.03 6.29
N ALA A 390 -14.55 -1.05 5.69
CA ALA A 390 -13.76 0.14 5.42
C ALA A 390 -14.49 1.13 4.48
N ALA A 391 -15.15 0.62 3.44
CA ALA A 391 -15.97 1.43 2.54
C ALA A 391 -17.11 2.15 3.28
N THR A 392 -17.74 1.48 4.25
CA THR A 392 -18.80 2.07 5.08
C THR A 392 -18.25 3.17 6.01
N GLN A 393 -17.05 2.97 6.57
CA GLN A 393 -16.41 3.95 7.46
C GLN A 393 -15.91 5.20 6.73
N SER A 394 -15.50 5.08 5.46
CA SER A 394 -15.09 6.24 4.66
C SER A 394 -16.28 7.14 4.25
N LEU A 395 -17.51 6.65 4.38
CA LEU A 395 -18.74 7.39 4.07
C LEU A 395 -19.34 8.11 5.28
N ALA A 396 -18.91 7.77 6.50
CA ALA A 396 -19.41 8.32 7.77
C ALA A 396 -18.55 9.48 8.27
#